data_AF-A0A2E3Q2B6-F1
#
_entry.id   AF-A0A2E3Q2B6-F1
#
_cell.length_a   1.000
_cell.length_b   1.000
_cell.length_c   1.000
_cell.angle_alpha   90.00
_cell.angle_beta   90.00
_cell.angle_gamma   90.00
#
_symmetry.space_group_name_H-M   'P 1'
#
loop_
_entity.id
_entity.type
_entity.pdbx_description
1 polymer ?
#
loop_
_entity_poly.entity_id
_entity_poly.type
_entity_poly.pdbx_seq_one_letter_code
_entity_poly.pdbx_strand_id
1 'polypeptide(L)'
;MILAVVFMAPFSCASTGTDDHLRADLMKVTDRRIVMGVESRIVTWAPSETIAREATRAAFARMAALEQAISDHRSRSESMIAVESVGEPVPISEDFALAMSRSRVWRHRSGGAFDPTIGPLTALWRDSRRSGRTPAARDVEFAATTVGWSKLDFDEQARTIEFLTAAMRLDFGGIGKGLAADLALETMRAHGLPRTLIEVGGDLVAGSPPPGRTGWKVRIETVPWDDEVEMELADAAIATSGDVEQFLEVEEDGAMVRLGHLLDPRTGRPIRTRREATAIVRGGGAFNGADADALASVGVVLGLRGAARVADGTLDAELRVVEASRRDADGSTPDGWRVERLRIASDPAWAGECDVEVVCDGFAFTEGPVVRADGSVWFTDQPNDRIVRWSPENGCETVIQPALRANGLAVDGEGRLIACAEARNELVGFEADGRVIVLATGEGAPFNGPNDLWTAPDDSIWFTDPWYRRSWHEGDEPRRSPAVHRRLPDGVIHEVAGDFGRPNGIVGTPDGETLYVADIDRDRLWSYPIEGGRTLGPRRMVVPIGSDGMAIAEDGMVLLTGRGVFVVDPERRALIRTLVPDESWCANVAVGEGGIWITAGDRLLRIHAP
;
A
#
# COMPACT_ATOMS: atom_id res chain seq x y z
N MET A 1 -27.13 4.67 7.74
CA MET A 1 -27.87 4.93 6.48
C MET A 1 -27.12 4.13 5.42
N ILE A 2 -27.78 3.19 4.72
CA ILE A 2 -27.08 2.32 3.75
C ILE A 2 -26.62 3.21 2.59
N LEU A 3 -25.32 3.18 2.26
CA LEU A 3 -24.71 3.83 1.10
C LEU A 3 -25.58 3.56 -0.13
N ALA A 4 -26.11 4.59 -0.79
CA ALA A 4 -27.12 4.41 -1.84
C ALA A 4 -26.46 4.44 -3.22
N VAL A 5 -26.22 3.26 -3.82
CA VAL A 5 -25.80 3.19 -5.22
C VAL A 5 -27.00 3.46 -6.14
N VAL A 6 -27.15 4.71 -6.59
CA VAL A 6 -28.22 5.16 -7.51
C VAL A 6 -27.89 4.78 -8.96
N PHE A 7 -28.80 4.05 -9.63
CA PHE A 7 -28.69 3.68 -11.05
C PHE A 7 -29.73 4.42 -11.91
N MET A 8 -29.29 5.00 -13.03
CA MET A 8 -30.21 5.52 -14.07
C MET A 8 -30.61 4.46 -15.10
N ALA A 9 -31.87 4.51 -15.54
CA ALA A 9 -32.44 3.67 -16.62
C ALA A 9 -32.02 4.17 -18.01
N PRO A 10 -31.88 3.29 -19.03
CA PRO A 10 -31.50 3.72 -20.38
C PRO A 10 -32.70 4.22 -21.21
N PHE A 11 -32.47 5.28 -21.98
CA PHE A 11 -33.30 5.67 -23.14
C PHE A 11 -33.04 4.72 -24.31
N SER A 12 -34.13 4.38 -25.04
CA SER A 12 -34.09 3.53 -26.23
C SER A 12 -33.79 4.36 -27.48
N CYS A 13 -32.83 3.91 -28.29
CA CYS A 13 -32.65 4.37 -29.67
C CYS A 13 -32.41 3.15 -30.56
N ALA A 14 -33.30 2.95 -31.54
CA ALA A 14 -33.18 1.91 -32.54
C ALA A 14 -32.21 2.34 -33.66
N SER A 15 -31.36 1.42 -34.12
CA SER A 15 -30.82 1.47 -35.48
C SER A 15 -30.61 0.05 -35.99
N THR A 16 -30.99 -0.15 -37.26
CA THR A 16 -31.00 -1.41 -38.00
C THR A 16 -29.68 -1.59 -38.76
N GLY A 17 -29.10 -2.79 -38.71
CA GLY A 17 -27.97 -3.20 -39.55
C GLY A 17 -27.51 -4.61 -39.20
N THR A 18 -27.60 -5.50 -40.18
CA THR A 18 -27.51 -6.96 -40.13
C THR A 18 -26.10 -7.51 -39.90
N ASP A 19 -25.94 -8.37 -38.89
CA ASP A 19 -25.17 -9.62 -39.01
C ASP A 19 -25.70 -10.63 -37.98
N ASP A 20 -26.19 -11.74 -38.50
CA ASP A 20 -27.09 -12.69 -37.85
C ASP A 20 -26.34 -13.97 -37.49
N HIS A 21 -25.99 -14.10 -36.21
CA HIS A 21 -25.91 -15.38 -35.52
C HIS A 21 -26.34 -15.17 -34.06
N LEU A 22 -27.65 -15.38 -33.79
CA LEU A 22 -28.25 -15.60 -32.47
C LEU A 22 -27.81 -14.62 -31.36
N ARG A 23 -28.10 -13.32 -31.52
CA ARG A 23 -28.28 -12.47 -30.33
C ARG A 23 -29.59 -12.89 -29.68
N ALA A 24 -29.53 -13.82 -28.72
CA ALA A 24 -30.66 -14.02 -27.82
C ALA A 24 -31.04 -12.64 -27.25
N ASP A 25 -32.32 -12.27 -27.35
CA ASP A 25 -32.85 -11.07 -26.71
C ASP A 25 -32.70 -11.24 -25.20
N LEU A 26 -31.55 -10.84 -24.66
CA LEU A 26 -31.30 -10.89 -23.23
C LEU A 26 -32.13 -9.80 -22.57
N MET A 27 -32.84 -10.17 -21.51
CA MET A 27 -33.58 -9.24 -20.66
C MET A 27 -32.84 -9.02 -19.35
N LYS A 28 -32.95 -7.79 -18.84
CA LYS A 28 -32.41 -7.43 -17.53
C LYS A 28 -33.37 -7.91 -16.44
N VAL A 29 -32.86 -8.72 -15.51
CA VAL A 29 -33.59 -9.20 -14.33
C VAL A 29 -32.87 -8.72 -13.08
N THR A 30 -33.64 -8.39 -12.03
CA THR A 30 -33.10 -7.99 -10.73
C THR A 30 -33.81 -8.77 -9.62
N ASP A 31 -33.04 -9.43 -8.76
CA ASP A 31 -33.53 -10.14 -7.58
C ASP A 31 -32.87 -9.54 -6.33
N ARG A 32 -33.62 -9.39 -5.25
CA ARG A 32 -33.17 -8.78 -3.98
C ARG A 32 -33.59 -9.67 -2.82
N ARG A 33 -32.65 -9.95 -1.92
CA ARG A 33 -32.90 -10.74 -0.70
C ARG A 33 -31.99 -10.28 0.43
N ILE A 34 -32.34 -10.68 1.65
CA ILE A 34 -31.45 -10.50 2.81
C ILE A 34 -30.59 -11.74 2.95
N VAL A 35 -29.28 -11.58 2.97
CA VAL A 35 -28.27 -12.61 3.29
C VAL A 35 -27.13 -11.94 4.05
N MET A 36 -26.46 -12.65 4.95
CA MET A 36 -25.42 -12.08 5.83
C MET A 36 -25.88 -10.85 6.63
N GLY A 37 -27.18 -10.77 6.94
CA GLY A 37 -27.77 -9.66 7.70
C GLY A 37 -27.93 -8.34 6.94
N VAL A 38 -27.68 -8.31 5.63
CA VAL A 38 -27.77 -7.12 4.78
C VAL A 38 -28.64 -7.35 3.55
N GLU A 39 -29.23 -6.28 3.00
CA GLU A 39 -29.87 -6.37 1.68
C GLU A 39 -28.79 -6.65 0.63
N SER A 40 -29.05 -7.64 -0.22
CA SER A 40 -28.19 -8.06 -1.31
C SER A 40 -28.99 -8.09 -2.60
N ARG A 41 -28.34 -7.73 -3.71
CA ARG A 41 -28.98 -7.53 -5.01
C ARG A 41 -28.18 -8.26 -6.09
N ILE A 42 -28.89 -8.98 -6.94
CA ILE A 42 -28.33 -9.60 -8.15
C ILE A 42 -29.00 -8.98 -9.37
N VAL A 43 -28.21 -8.39 -10.27
CA VAL A 43 -28.68 -7.85 -11.55
C VAL A 43 -28.04 -8.65 -12.67
N THR A 44 -28.84 -9.30 -13.51
CA THR A 44 -28.33 -10.19 -14.56
C THR A 44 -29.02 -9.96 -15.90
N TRP A 45 -28.33 -10.25 -17.00
CA TRP A 45 -28.91 -10.33 -18.34
C TRP A 45 -29.10 -11.79 -18.73
N ALA A 46 -30.34 -12.21 -18.92
CA ALA A 46 -30.70 -13.62 -19.14
C ALA A 46 -31.65 -13.80 -20.34
N PRO A 47 -31.70 -14.99 -20.96
CA PRO A 47 -32.62 -15.28 -22.06
C PRO A 47 -34.10 -15.32 -21.64
N SER A 48 -34.38 -15.59 -20.36
CA SER A 48 -35.73 -15.59 -19.80
C SER A 48 -35.71 -15.32 -18.30
N GLU A 49 -36.84 -14.85 -17.77
CA GLU A 49 -37.01 -14.63 -16.35
C GLU A 49 -36.92 -15.93 -15.54
N THR A 50 -37.38 -17.06 -16.09
CA THR A 50 -37.29 -18.37 -15.44
C THR A 50 -35.84 -18.79 -15.21
N ILE A 51 -34.99 -18.69 -16.24
CA ILE A 51 -33.56 -18.99 -16.13
C ILE A 51 -32.89 -18.07 -15.12
N ALA A 52 -33.20 -16.77 -15.16
CA ALA A 52 -32.67 -15.81 -14.20
C ALA A 52 -33.07 -16.16 -12.77
N ARG A 53 -34.35 -16.46 -12.50
CA ARG A 53 -34.86 -16.77 -11.15
C ARG A 53 -34.30 -18.07 -10.58
N GLU A 54 -34.04 -19.06 -11.43
CA GLU A 54 -33.38 -20.31 -11.02
C GLU A 54 -31.93 -20.03 -10.59
N ALA A 55 -31.18 -19.33 -11.45
CA ALA A 55 -29.79 -18.97 -11.18
C ALA A 55 -29.64 -18.06 -9.94
N THR A 56 -30.48 -17.02 -9.80
CA THR A 56 -30.41 -16.13 -8.62
C THR A 56 -30.77 -16.88 -7.34
N ARG A 57 -31.72 -17.82 -7.38
CA ARG A 57 -32.05 -18.67 -6.22
C ARG A 57 -30.84 -19.53 -5.82
N ALA A 58 -30.15 -20.13 -6.79
CA ALA A 58 -28.94 -20.90 -6.53
C ALA A 58 -27.82 -20.02 -5.95
N ALA A 59 -27.59 -18.82 -6.52
CA ALA A 59 -26.60 -17.87 -6.03
C ALA A 59 -26.88 -17.40 -4.59
N PHE A 60 -28.14 -17.06 -4.26
CA PHE A 60 -28.52 -16.73 -2.87
C PHE A 60 -28.37 -17.91 -1.92
N ALA A 61 -28.68 -19.13 -2.36
CA ALA A 61 -28.45 -20.33 -1.56
C ALA A 61 -26.96 -20.58 -1.30
N ARG A 62 -26.10 -20.31 -2.30
CA ARG A 62 -24.64 -20.42 -2.18
C ARG A 62 -24.07 -19.42 -1.16
N MET A 63 -24.52 -18.17 -1.19
CA MET A 63 -24.15 -17.16 -0.19
C MET A 63 -24.61 -17.55 1.23
N ALA A 64 -25.83 -18.10 1.35
CA ALA A 64 -26.34 -18.57 2.63
C ALA A 64 -25.57 -19.79 3.19
N ALA A 65 -25.04 -20.66 2.31
CA ALA A 65 -24.17 -21.77 2.71
C ALA A 65 -22.85 -21.24 3.30
N LEU A 66 -22.21 -20.26 2.63
CA LEU A 66 -21.02 -19.59 3.17
C LEU A 66 -21.33 -18.95 4.54
N GLU A 67 -22.44 -18.23 4.67
CA GLU A 67 -22.85 -17.61 5.94
C GLU A 67 -22.98 -18.64 7.08
N GLN A 68 -23.47 -19.86 6.80
CA GLN A 68 -23.54 -20.93 7.79
C GLN A 68 -22.15 -21.42 8.23
N ALA A 69 -21.15 -21.35 7.35
CA ALA A 69 -19.79 -21.73 7.69
C ALA A 69 -19.09 -20.66 8.55
N ILE A 70 -19.22 -19.38 8.19
CA ILE A 70 -18.29 -18.34 8.68
C ILE A 70 -18.90 -17.29 9.63
N SER A 71 -20.22 -17.22 9.79
CA SER A 71 -20.86 -16.12 10.53
C SER A 71 -20.51 -16.11 12.03
N ASP A 72 -20.01 -14.99 12.54
CA ASP A 72 -19.78 -14.75 13.98
C ASP A 72 -21.06 -14.30 14.73
N HIS A 73 -22.10 -13.92 13.98
CA HIS A 73 -23.41 -13.54 14.50
C HIS A 73 -24.32 -14.75 14.79
N ARG A 74 -24.06 -15.89 14.14
CA ARG A 74 -24.81 -17.13 14.34
C ARG A 74 -24.06 -18.01 15.34
N SER A 75 -24.64 -18.23 16.51
CA SER A 75 -24.03 -19.06 17.57
C SER A 75 -23.82 -20.53 17.21
N ARG A 76 -24.34 -20.98 16.06
CA ARG A 76 -24.20 -22.36 15.54
C ARG A 76 -23.66 -22.40 14.11
N SER A 77 -22.96 -21.36 13.68
CA SER A 77 -22.14 -21.48 12.47
C SER A 77 -21.01 -22.49 12.71
N GLU A 78 -20.48 -23.05 11.63
CA GLU A 78 -19.37 -24.00 11.71
C GLU A 78 -18.16 -23.40 12.43
N SER A 79 -17.78 -22.15 12.11
CA SER A 79 -16.67 -21.45 12.76
C SER A 79 -16.87 -21.27 14.27
N MET A 80 -18.10 -21.00 14.72
CA MET A 80 -18.42 -20.84 16.14
C MET A 80 -18.46 -22.17 16.89
N ILE A 81 -18.78 -23.28 16.22
CA ILE A 81 -18.72 -24.62 16.81
C ILE A 81 -17.26 -25.10 16.86
N ALA A 82 -16.49 -24.88 15.79
CA ALA A 82 -15.11 -25.35 15.70
C ALA A 82 -14.22 -24.76 16.82
N VAL A 83 -14.38 -23.48 17.15
CA VAL A 83 -13.62 -22.82 18.24
C VAL A 83 -13.91 -23.38 19.64
N GLU A 84 -14.95 -24.20 19.81
CA GLU A 84 -15.26 -24.86 21.09
C GLU A 84 -14.33 -26.05 21.35
N SER A 85 -13.71 -26.62 20.31
CA SER A 85 -12.73 -27.71 20.41
C SER A 85 -11.31 -27.15 20.53
N VAL A 86 -10.60 -27.50 21.61
CA VAL A 86 -9.25 -26.98 21.90
C VAL A 86 -8.28 -28.14 22.02
N GLY A 87 -7.16 -28.06 21.31
CA GLY A 87 -6.09 -29.07 21.30
C GLY A 87 -6.40 -30.32 20.48
N GLU A 88 -7.44 -30.27 19.64
CA GLU A 88 -7.81 -31.37 18.74
C GLU A 88 -8.14 -30.81 17.34
N PRO A 89 -7.56 -31.36 16.26
CA PRO A 89 -7.91 -30.99 14.90
C PRO A 89 -9.38 -31.30 14.58
N VAL A 90 -10.11 -30.29 14.12
CA VAL A 90 -11.51 -30.38 13.69
C VAL A 90 -11.58 -30.35 12.16
N PRO A 91 -12.25 -31.32 11.50
CA PRO A 91 -12.55 -31.25 10.08
C PRO A 91 -13.46 -30.06 9.76
N ILE A 92 -13.17 -29.33 8.69
CA ILE A 92 -13.94 -28.16 8.26
C ILE A 92 -14.40 -28.27 6.81
N SER A 93 -15.50 -27.58 6.51
CA SER A 93 -16.07 -27.49 5.17
C SER A 93 -15.17 -26.75 4.19
N GLU A 94 -15.46 -26.88 2.90
CA GLU A 94 -14.79 -26.13 1.83
C GLU A 94 -14.93 -24.62 2.01
N ASP A 95 -16.10 -24.18 2.48
CA ASP A 95 -16.41 -22.77 2.69
C ASP A 95 -15.58 -22.17 3.81
N PHE A 96 -15.46 -22.88 4.93
CA PHE A 96 -14.64 -22.43 6.04
C PHE A 96 -13.14 -22.48 5.68
N ALA A 97 -12.68 -23.55 5.03
CA ALA A 97 -11.30 -23.66 4.55
C ALA A 97 -10.95 -22.55 3.54
N LEU A 98 -11.86 -22.21 2.64
CA LEU A 98 -11.69 -21.11 1.67
C LEU A 98 -11.55 -19.77 2.38
N ALA A 99 -12.44 -19.46 3.34
CA ALA A 99 -12.37 -18.22 4.10
C ALA A 99 -11.07 -18.11 4.92
N MET A 100 -10.61 -19.21 5.53
CA MET A 100 -9.33 -19.27 6.24
C MET A 100 -8.14 -19.05 5.29
N SER A 101 -8.15 -19.69 4.13
CA SER A 101 -7.06 -19.59 3.15
C SER A 101 -6.93 -18.17 2.59
N ARG A 102 -8.05 -17.55 2.20
CA ARG A 102 -8.05 -16.14 1.76
C ARG A 102 -7.64 -15.20 2.88
N SER A 103 -8.08 -15.45 4.12
CA SER A 103 -7.68 -14.66 5.28
C SER A 103 -6.18 -14.79 5.60
N ARG A 104 -5.59 -15.98 5.42
CA ARG A 104 -4.14 -16.20 5.60
C ARG A 104 -3.32 -15.36 4.62
N VAL A 105 -3.74 -15.29 3.36
CA VAL A 105 -3.10 -14.45 2.33
C VAL A 105 -3.11 -12.98 2.75
N TRP A 106 -4.27 -12.44 3.10
CA TRP A 106 -4.38 -11.03 3.51
C TRP A 106 -3.71 -10.72 4.83
N ARG A 107 -3.69 -11.67 5.77
CA ARG A 107 -2.92 -11.54 7.00
C ARG A 107 -1.43 -11.41 6.71
N HIS A 108 -0.90 -12.27 5.84
CA HIS A 108 0.50 -12.21 5.43
C HIS A 108 0.83 -10.89 4.73
N ARG A 109 0.09 -10.54 3.67
CA ARG A 109 0.28 -9.28 2.91
C ARG A 109 0.22 -8.04 3.79
N SER A 110 -0.68 -8.00 4.76
CA SER A 110 -0.91 -6.82 5.60
C SER A 110 -0.03 -6.75 6.84
N GLY A 111 0.86 -7.72 7.06
CA GLY A 111 1.64 -7.83 8.30
C GLY A 111 0.75 -7.93 9.55
N GLY A 112 -0.39 -8.61 9.43
CA GLY A 112 -1.38 -8.79 10.51
C GLY A 112 -2.34 -7.61 10.75
N ALA A 113 -2.35 -6.58 9.89
CA ALA A 113 -3.38 -5.52 9.98
C ALA A 113 -4.79 -6.04 9.61
N PHE A 114 -4.85 -7.12 8.83
CA PHE A 114 -5.99 -8.00 8.68
C PHE A 114 -5.70 -9.32 9.41
N ASP A 115 -6.56 -9.75 10.34
CA ASP A 115 -6.41 -11.05 11.00
C ASP A 115 -7.80 -11.56 11.42
N PRO A 116 -8.25 -12.72 10.91
CA PRO A 116 -9.59 -13.23 11.22
C PRO A 116 -9.71 -13.69 12.67
N THR A 117 -8.60 -13.85 13.41
CA THR A 117 -8.64 -14.25 14.83
C THR A 117 -9.02 -13.11 15.77
N ILE A 118 -9.27 -11.90 15.25
CA ILE A 118 -9.64 -10.69 16.01
C ILE A 118 -10.99 -10.78 16.73
N GLY A 119 -11.78 -11.83 16.46
CA GLY A 119 -13.15 -12.01 16.95
C GLY A 119 -13.39 -11.75 18.44
N PRO A 120 -12.52 -12.15 19.40
CA PRO A 120 -12.72 -11.84 20.81
C PRO A 120 -12.77 -10.34 21.09
N LEU A 121 -11.89 -9.57 20.45
CA LEU A 121 -11.85 -8.12 20.57
C LEU A 121 -12.99 -7.46 19.81
N THR A 122 -13.33 -7.93 18.59
CA THR A 122 -14.49 -7.40 17.87
C THR A 122 -15.77 -7.58 18.68
N ALA A 123 -15.98 -8.74 19.29
CA ALA A 123 -17.16 -9.01 20.11
C ALA A 123 -17.24 -8.06 21.31
N LEU A 124 -16.12 -7.88 22.03
CA LEU A 124 -16.03 -6.98 23.17
C LEU A 124 -16.37 -5.53 22.78
N TRP A 125 -15.75 -5.01 21.72
CA TRP A 125 -15.97 -3.65 21.26
C TRP A 125 -17.36 -3.45 20.62
N ARG A 126 -17.94 -4.50 20.03
CA ARG A 126 -19.33 -4.48 19.54
C ARG A 126 -20.33 -4.29 20.68
N ASP A 127 -20.12 -4.95 21.81
CA ASP A 127 -20.96 -4.77 22.99
C ASP A 127 -20.78 -3.37 23.60
N SER A 128 -19.55 -2.87 23.65
CA SER A 128 -19.26 -1.49 24.06
C SER A 128 -19.99 -0.43 23.23
N ARG A 129 -20.07 -0.60 21.91
CA ARG A 129 -20.84 0.28 21.02
C ARG A 129 -22.34 0.26 21.35
N ARG A 130 -22.89 -0.93 21.67
CA ARG A 130 -24.31 -1.07 22.06
C ARG A 130 -24.60 -0.44 23.42
N SER A 131 -23.67 -0.57 24.38
CA SER A 131 -23.86 -0.04 25.73
C SER A 131 -23.46 1.42 25.90
N GLY A 132 -22.75 2.01 24.93
CA GLY A 132 -22.18 3.36 25.03
C GLY A 132 -21.05 3.49 26.05
N ARG A 133 -20.35 2.40 26.36
CA ARG A 133 -19.30 2.37 27.41
C ARG A 133 -18.07 1.63 26.90
N THR A 134 -16.89 2.14 27.22
CA THR A 134 -15.63 1.45 26.93
C THR A 134 -15.53 0.14 27.71
N PRO A 135 -14.92 -0.91 27.14
CA PRO A 135 -14.63 -2.12 27.88
C PRO A 135 -13.57 -1.86 28.95
N ALA A 136 -13.58 -2.64 30.04
CA ALA A 136 -12.53 -2.51 31.04
C ALA A 136 -11.18 -2.92 30.45
N ALA A 137 -10.10 -2.22 30.81
CA ALA A 137 -8.76 -2.48 30.27
C ALA A 137 -8.33 -3.95 30.43
N ARG A 138 -8.65 -4.57 31.58
CA ARG A 138 -8.39 -6.00 31.83
C ARG A 138 -9.12 -6.94 30.86
N ASP A 139 -10.31 -6.57 30.40
CA ASP A 139 -11.11 -7.40 29.49
C ASP A 139 -10.53 -7.31 28.07
N VAL A 140 -10.08 -6.12 27.67
CA VAL A 140 -9.34 -5.91 26.40
C VAL A 140 -8.01 -6.67 26.43
N GLU A 141 -7.26 -6.58 27.52
CA GLU A 141 -5.99 -7.29 27.68
C GLU A 141 -6.20 -8.81 27.62
N PHE A 142 -7.17 -9.35 28.36
CA PHE A 142 -7.50 -10.77 28.29
C PHE A 142 -7.90 -11.21 26.88
N ALA A 143 -8.81 -10.48 26.22
CA ALA A 143 -9.19 -10.79 24.84
C ALA A 143 -8.00 -10.73 23.87
N ALA A 144 -7.08 -9.78 24.03
CA ALA A 144 -5.86 -9.72 23.22
C ALA A 144 -4.98 -10.97 23.41
N THR A 145 -4.94 -11.56 24.62
CA THR A 145 -4.21 -12.82 24.86
C THR A 145 -4.81 -14.03 24.14
N THR A 146 -5.99 -13.93 23.53
CA THR A 146 -6.59 -15.01 22.73
C THR A 146 -6.60 -14.71 21.22
N VAL A 147 -6.10 -13.55 20.78
CA VAL A 147 -6.00 -13.18 19.36
C VAL A 147 -4.63 -13.55 18.80
N GLY A 148 -4.58 -14.09 17.58
CA GLY A 148 -3.34 -14.33 16.84
C GLY A 148 -3.31 -15.69 16.15
N TRP A 149 -2.83 -15.69 14.90
CA TRP A 149 -2.71 -16.90 14.08
C TRP A 149 -1.82 -17.99 14.66
N SER A 150 -0.83 -17.65 15.49
CA SER A 150 0.02 -18.66 16.17
C SER A 150 -0.71 -19.50 17.21
N LYS A 151 -1.98 -19.19 17.50
CA LYS A 151 -2.83 -19.91 18.46
C LYS A 151 -3.77 -20.89 17.77
N LEU A 152 -3.66 -21.05 16.46
CA LEU A 152 -4.35 -22.10 15.72
C LEU A 152 -3.37 -22.77 14.76
N ASP A 153 -3.67 -24.01 14.40
CA ASP A 153 -3.07 -24.70 13.27
C ASP A 153 -4.15 -24.88 12.20
N PHE A 154 -3.84 -24.50 10.95
CA PHE A 154 -4.76 -24.61 9.83
C PHE A 154 -4.08 -25.38 8.70
N ASP A 155 -4.55 -26.60 8.48
CA ASP A 155 -4.13 -27.46 7.38
C ASP A 155 -5.16 -27.33 6.24
N GLU A 156 -4.76 -26.62 5.19
CA GLU A 156 -5.59 -26.41 4.00
C GLU A 156 -5.79 -27.70 3.19
N GLN A 157 -4.79 -28.59 3.15
CA GLN A 157 -4.85 -29.81 2.35
C GLN A 157 -5.75 -30.86 3.03
N ALA A 158 -5.58 -31.03 4.35
CA ALA A 158 -6.43 -31.90 5.15
C ALA A 158 -7.82 -31.29 5.43
N ARG A 159 -7.99 -29.97 5.23
CA ARG A 159 -9.16 -29.17 5.66
C ARG A 159 -9.48 -29.42 7.12
N THR A 160 -8.47 -29.19 7.96
CA THR A 160 -8.62 -29.27 9.42
C THR A 160 -8.11 -28.00 10.08
N ILE A 161 -8.74 -27.63 11.19
CA ILE A 161 -8.29 -26.54 12.05
C ILE A 161 -8.19 -27.02 13.49
N GLU A 162 -7.08 -26.73 14.15
CA GLU A 162 -6.89 -26.98 15.58
C GLU A 162 -6.74 -25.65 16.30
N PHE A 163 -7.53 -25.40 17.35
CA PHE A 163 -7.34 -24.23 18.21
C PHE A 163 -6.48 -24.61 19.40
N LEU A 164 -5.38 -23.90 19.59
CA LEU A 164 -4.39 -24.16 20.65
C LEU A 164 -4.67 -23.36 21.92
N THR A 165 -5.58 -22.39 21.86
CA THR A 165 -5.96 -21.52 22.97
C THR A 165 -7.49 -21.47 23.10
N ALA A 166 -7.99 -21.62 24.33
CA ALA A 166 -9.41 -21.48 24.61
C ALA A 166 -9.91 -20.04 24.41
N ALA A 167 -11.22 -19.87 24.22
CA ALA A 167 -11.89 -18.58 24.04
C ALA A 167 -11.48 -17.79 22.79
N MET A 168 -10.77 -18.42 21.85
CA MET A 168 -10.62 -17.89 20.50
C MET A 168 -11.99 -17.70 19.83
N ARG A 169 -12.06 -16.71 18.95
CA ARG A 169 -13.18 -16.50 18.03
C ARG A 169 -12.64 -16.04 16.69
N LEU A 170 -13.36 -16.40 15.64
CA LEU A 170 -13.06 -15.95 14.30
C LEU A 170 -14.06 -14.87 13.86
N ASP A 171 -13.58 -13.90 13.10
CA ASP A 171 -14.33 -12.80 12.53
C ASP A 171 -13.88 -12.60 11.08
N PHE A 172 -14.80 -12.86 10.16
CA PHE A 172 -14.59 -12.73 8.72
C PHE A 172 -15.26 -11.47 8.14
N GLY A 173 -15.62 -10.49 8.98
CA GLY A 173 -16.39 -9.32 8.57
C GLY A 173 -15.73 -8.47 7.48
N GLY A 174 -14.40 -8.46 7.41
CA GLY A 174 -13.62 -7.74 6.39
C GLY A 174 -13.29 -8.53 5.12
N ILE A 175 -13.86 -9.71 4.93
CA ILE A 175 -13.64 -10.52 3.70
C ILE A 175 -14.90 -11.30 3.25
N GLY A 176 -15.81 -11.58 4.17
CA GLY A 176 -16.92 -12.50 3.96
C GLY A 176 -17.96 -12.00 2.96
N LYS A 177 -18.23 -10.69 2.90
CA LYS A 177 -19.23 -10.13 1.96
C LYS A 177 -18.70 -10.19 0.53
N GLY A 178 -17.44 -9.77 0.35
CA GLY A 178 -16.72 -9.92 -0.91
C GLY A 178 -16.68 -11.37 -1.39
N LEU A 179 -16.34 -12.31 -0.50
CA LEU A 179 -16.30 -13.73 -0.82
C LEU A 179 -17.67 -14.31 -1.18
N ALA A 180 -18.74 -13.89 -0.49
CA ALA A 180 -20.11 -14.27 -0.82
C ALA A 180 -20.49 -13.79 -2.22
N ALA A 181 -20.14 -12.55 -2.57
CA ALA A 181 -20.41 -11.97 -3.87
C ALA A 181 -19.63 -12.67 -5.00
N ASP A 182 -18.37 -13.05 -4.76
CA ASP A 182 -17.57 -13.86 -5.71
C ASP A 182 -18.23 -15.22 -5.98
N LEU A 183 -18.59 -15.95 -4.94
CA LEU A 183 -19.23 -17.28 -5.05
C LEU A 183 -20.63 -17.20 -5.71
N ALA A 184 -21.36 -16.11 -5.47
CA ALA A 184 -22.61 -15.85 -6.16
C ALA A 184 -22.37 -15.61 -7.66
N LEU A 185 -21.37 -14.81 -8.05
CA LEU A 185 -21.05 -14.57 -9.45
C LEU A 185 -20.56 -15.85 -10.14
N GLU A 186 -19.73 -16.65 -9.47
CA GLU A 186 -19.31 -17.98 -9.95
C GLU A 186 -20.52 -18.88 -10.23
N THR A 187 -21.47 -18.93 -9.28
CA THR A 187 -22.72 -19.68 -9.46
C THR A 187 -23.50 -19.18 -10.67
N MET A 188 -23.63 -17.86 -10.84
CA MET A 188 -24.32 -17.26 -11.99
C MET A 188 -23.61 -17.59 -13.32
N ARG A 189 -22.27 -17.60 -13.35
CA ARG A 189 -21.47 -18.02 -14.51
C ARG A 189 -21.68 -19.49 -14.84
N ALA A 190 -21.76 -20.37 -13.84
CA ALA A 190 -22.07 -21.79 -14.04
C ALA A 190 -23.47 -22.03 -14.65
N HIS A 191 -24.42 -21.12 -14.41
CA HIS A 191 -25.73 -21.09 -15.07
C HIS A 191 -25.71 -20.40 -16.45
N GLY A 192 -24.55 -20.04 -16.99
CA GLY A 192 -24.42 -19.38 -18.30
C GLY A 192 -24.80 -17.90 -18.29
N LEU A 193 -24.80 -17.24 -17.13
CA LEU A 193 -25.17 -15.82 -16.96
C LEU A 193 -23.97 -14.97 -16.52
N PRO A 194 -22.90 -14.85 -17.34
CA PRO A 194 -21.68 -14.13 -16.95
C PRO A 194 -21.88 -12.61 -16.85
N ARG A 195 -22.91 -12.07 -17.52
CA ARG A 195 -23.29 -10.65 -17.49
C ARG A 195 -24.14 -10.37 -16.26
N THR A 196 -23.52 -10.49 -15.10
CA THR A 196 -24.16 -10.33 -13.80
C THR A 196 -23.38 -9.36 -12.91
N LEU A 197 -24.10 -8.52 -12.17
CA LEU A 197 -23.59 -7.69 -11.09
C LEU A 197 -24.20 -8.18 -9.77
N ILE A 198 -23.35 -8.48 -8.79
CA ILE A 198 -23.72 -8.88 -7.44
C ILE A 198 -23.41 -7.73 -6.49
N GLU A 199 -24.31 -7.47 -5.55
CA GLU A 199 -24.12 -6.52 -4.45
C GLU A 199 -24.45 -7.19 -3.12
N VAL A 200 -23.55 -7.08 -2.14
CA VAL A 200 -23.74 -7.59 -0.78
C VAL A 200 -23.33 -6.50 0.21
N GLY A 201 -24.31 -5.81 0.80
CA GLY A 201 -24.05 -4.80 1.83
C GLY A 201 -23.19 -3.61 1.37
N GLY A 202 -23.24 -3.26 0.09
CA GLY A 202 -22.45 -2.18 -0.53
C GLY A 202 -21.24 -2.65 -1.32
N ASP A 203 -20.74 -3.87 -1.08
CA ASP A 203 -19.67 -4.46 -1.87
C ASP A 203 -20.23 -4.99 -3.19
N LEU A 204 -19.56 -4.68 -4.30
CA LEU A 204 -20.01 -5.06 -5.64
C LEU A 204 -18.99 -5.98 -6.31
N VAL A 205 -19.49 -7.03 -6.97
CA VAL A 205 -18.70 -7.88 -7.86
C VAL A 205 -19.38 -7.91 -9.22
N ALA A 206 -18.69 -7.42 -10.24
CA ALA A 206 -19.16 -7.32 -11.61
C ALA A 206 -18.53 -8.41 -12.47
N GLY A 207 -19.36 -9.20 -13.14
CA GLY A 207 -18.92 -10.08 -14.23
C GLY A 207 -18.77 -9.33 -15.54
N SER A 208 -19.02 -10.04 -16.65
CA SER A 208 -18.87 -9.48 -17.99
C SER A 208 -19.80 -8.28 -18.21
N PRO A 209 -19.45 -7.35 -19.11
CA PRO A 209 -20.23 -6.13 -19.34
C PRO A 209 -21.69 -6.39 -19.73
N PRO A 210 -22.62 -5.47 -19.44
CA PRO A 210 -23.97 -5.49 -20.01
C PRO A 210 -23.94 -5.50 -21.56
N PRO A 211 -24.97 -6.02 -22.24
CA PRO A 211 -25.08 -5.94 -23.70
C PRO A 211 -24.95 -4.50 -24.22
N GLY A 212 -24.11 -4.31 -25.23
CA GLY A 212 -23.87 -3.00 -25.85
C GLY A 212 -23.08 -2.01 -24.99
N ARG A 213 -22.44 -2.44 -23.90
CA ARG A 213 -21.61 -1.61 -23.03
C ARG A 213 -20.23 -2.21 -22.80
N THR A 214 -19.29 -1.36 -22.44
CA THR A 214 -17.91 -1.70 -22.06
C THR A 214 -17.78 -2.09 -20.59
N GLY A 215 -18.73 -1.68 -19.74
CA GLY A 215 -18.81 -2.12 -18.36
C GLY A 215 -20.13 -1.75 -17.66
N TRP A 216 -20.26 -2.20 -16.42
CA TRP A 216 -21.31 -1.82 -15.49
C TRP A 216 -21.03 -0.41 -14.96
N LYS A 217 -21.93 0.54 -15.25
CA LYS A 217 -21.84 1.88 -14.68
C LYS A 217 -22.16 1.81 -13.20
N VAL A 218 -21.21 2.14 -12.34
CA VAL A 218 -21.39 2.23 -10.90
C VAL A 218 -21.04 3.63 -10.43
N ARG A 219 -21.73 4.06 -9.38
CA ARG A 219 -21.46 5.31 -8.68
C ARG A 219 -21.13 4.99 -7.25
N ILE A 220 -20.05 5.59 -6.76
CA ILE A 220 -19.60 5.44 -5.39
C ILE A 220 -19.77 6.79 -4.72
N GLU A 221 -20.64 6.82 -3.73
CA GLU A 221 -20.72 7.94 -2.80
C GLU A 221 -19.60 7.76 -1.78
N THR A 222 -18.70 8.73 -1.73
CA THR A 222 -17.59 8.71 -0.77
C THR A 222 -17.67 9.94 0.11
N VAL A 223 -16.95 9.92 1.22
CA VAL A 223 -16.83 11.10 2.07
C VAL A 223 -15.77 12.07 1.49
N PRO A 224 -15.99 13.39 1.50
CA PRO A 224 -17.26 14.08 1.84
C PRO A 224 -18.34 13.78 0.79
N TRP A 225 -19.59 13.65 1.23
CA TRP A 225 -20.76 13.13 0.48
C TRP A 225 -21.15 13.92 -0.79
N ASP A 226 -20.34 14.88 -1.20
CA ASP A 226 -20.37 15.65 -2.44
C ASP A 226 -19.32 15.20 -3.47
N ASP A 227 -18.41 14.27 -3.11
CA ASP A 227 -17.45 13.63 -4.01
C ASP A 227 -18.02 12.31 -4.56
N GLU A 228 -18.74 12.40 -5.69
CA GLU A 228 -19.23 11.25 -6.45
C GLU A 228 -18.18 10.76 -7.44
N VAL A 229 -17.84 9.47 -7.38
CA VAL A 229 -17.00 8.82 -8.39
C VAL A 229 -17.85 7.91 -9.25
N GLU A 230 -17.95 8.23 -10.55
CA GLU A 230 -18.56 7.33 -11.55
C GLU A 230 -17.49 6.52 -12.28
N MET A 231 -17.74 5.23 -12.47
CA MET A 231 -16.85 4.36 -13.25
C MET A 231 -17.57 3.20 -13.91
N GLU A 232 -16.87 2.54 -14.83
CA GLU A 232 -17.31 1.32 -15.47
C GLU A 232 -16.52 0.13 -14.92
N LEU A 233 -17.23 -0.89 -14.43
CA LEU A 233 -16.66 -2.14 -13.93
C LEU A 233 -16.94 -3.28 -14.91
N ALA A 234 -15.94 -4.10 -15.19
CA ALA A 234 -16.08 -5.33 -15.94
C ALA A 234 -15.09 -6.34 -15.37
N ASP A 235 -15.59 -7.52 -14.98
CA ASP A 235 -14.77 -8.58 -14.37
C ASP A 235 -13.88 -8.04 -13.23
N ALA A 236 -14.51 -7.25 -12.35
CA ALA A 236 -13.89 -6.44 -11.31
C ALA A 236 -14.78 -6.38 -10.07
N ALA A 237 -14.21 -6.02 -8.94
CA ALA A 237 -14.93 -5.82 -7.69
C ALA A 237 -14.60 -4.47 -7.06
N ILE A 238 -15.50 -4.01 -6.21
CA ILE A 238 -15.32 -2.83 -5.40
C ILE A 238 -15.89 -3.06 -4.01
N ALA A 239 -15.16 -2.62 -2.99
CA ALA A 239 -15.62 -2.61 -1.61
C ALA A 239 -15.26 -1.26 -0.97
N THR A 240 -16.11 -0.80 -0.07
CA THR A 240 -15.88 0.41 0.72
C THR A 240 -15.99 0.08 2.20
N SER A 241 -14.91 0.34 2.93
CA SER A 241 -14.84 0.20 4.39
C SER A 241 -14.64 1.58 5.00
N GLY A 242 -15.35 1.89 6.09
CA GLY A 242 -15.19 3.18 6.74
C GLY A 242 -15.88 3.26 8.08
N ASP A 243 -15.32 4.05 8.99
CA ASP A 243 -15.87 4.25 10.33
C ASP A 243 -16.91 5.37 10.40
N VAL A 244 -17.26 5.98 9.25
CA VAL A 244 -18.10 7.18 9.14
C VAL A 244 -19.50 6.95 9.72
N GLU A 245 -20.03 5.73 9.55
CA GLU A 245 -21.39 5.33 9.93
C GLU A 245 -21.46 4.57 11.28
N GLN A 246 -20.36 3.94 11.73
CA GLN A 246 -20.34 3.11 12.94
C GLN A 246 -19.15 3.45 13.84
N PHE A 247 -19.44 4.05 15.00
CA PHE A 247 -18.44 4.52 15.95
C PHE A 247 -19.01 4.59 17.39
N LEU A 248 -18.11 4.74 18.36
CA LEU A 248 -18.41 5.07 19.76
C LEU A 248 -17.74 6.40 20.10
N GLU A 249 -18.46 7.32 20.73
CA GLU A 249 -17.86 8.56 21.27
C GLU A 249 -17.71 8.44 22.78
N VAL A 250 -16.52 8.71 23.28
CA VAL A 250 -16.15 8.61 24.69
C VAL A 250 -15.37 9.85 25.12
N GLU A 251 -15.50 10.23 26.38
CA GLU A 251 -14.68 11.30 26.97
C GLU A 251 -13.38 10.69 27.51
N GLU A 252 -12.24 11.17 27.01
CA GLU A 252 -10.90 10.81 27.48
C GLU A 252 -10.10 12.10 27.72
N ASP A 253 -9.51 12.25 28.90
CA ASP A 253 -8.72 13.43 29.30
C ASP A 253 -9.42 14.79 29.06
N GLY A 254 -10.74 14.83 29.23
CA GLY A 254 -11.57 16.03 29.03
C GLY A 254 -11.86 16.36 27.56
N ALA A 255 -11.53 15.47 26.63
CA ALA A 255 -11.82 15.61 25.21
C ALA A 255 -12.71 14.46 24.70
N MET A 256 -13.64 14.78 23.79
CA MET A 256 -14.44 13.76 23.11
C MET A 256 -13.59 13.07 22.04
N VAL A 257 -13.43 11.76 22.18
CA VAL A 257 -12.72 10.90 21.25
C VAL A 257 -13.72 9.98 20.54
N ARG A 258 -13.58 9.89 19.22
CA ARG A 258 -14.32 8.93 18.40
C ARG A 258 -13.49 7.66 18.21
N LEU A 259 -14.11 6.52 18.48
CA LEU A 259 -13.56 5.18 18.30
C LEU A 259 -14.31 4.51 17.15
N GLY A 260 -13.60 4.23 16.05
CA GLY A 260 -14.17 3.55 14.89
C GLY A 260 -14.54 2.11 15.17
N HIS A 261 -15.30 1.50 14.25
CA HIS A 261 -15.75 0.12 14.46
C HIS A 261 -14.70 -0.95 14.08
N LEU A 262 -13.75 -0.61 13.21
CA LEU A 262 -12.59 -1.45 12.89
C LEU A 262 -11.54 -1.32 14.01
N LEU A 263 -10.90 -2.45 14.28
CA LEU A 263 -9.80 -2.58 15.23
C LEU A 263 -8.51 -2.84 14.46
N ASP A 264 -7.38 -2.37 14.97
CA ASP A 264 -6.08 -2.86 14.52
C ASP A 264 -5.75 -4.15 15.29
N PRO A 265 -5.72 -5.34 14.65
CA PRO A 265 -5.50 -6.60 15.35
C PRO A 265 -4.16 -6.68 16.09
N ARG A 266 -3.17 -5.90 15.66
CA ARG A 266 -1.82 -5.88 16.25
C ARG A 266 -1.80 -5.14 17.59
N THR A 267 -2.73 -4.21 17.80
CA THR A 267 -2.82 -3.41 19.04
C THR A 267 -4.06 -3.76 19.87
N GLY A 268 -5.06 -4.39 19.23
CA GLY A 268 -6.37 -4.69 19.78
C GLY A 268 -7.24 -3.46 20.07
N ARG A 269 -6.87 -2.30 19.51
CA ARG A 269 -7.55 -1.02 19.77
C ARG A 269 -8.36 -0.54 18.56
N PRO A 270 -9.46 0.19 18.79
CA PRO A 270 -10.20 0.85 17.73
C PRO A 270 -9.35 1.88 16.99
N ILE A 271 -9.57 1.98 15.68
CA ILE A 271 -9.00 3.06 14.88
C ILE A 271 -9.61 4.39 15.34
N ARG A 272 -8.75 5.37 15.63
CA ARG A 272 -9.15 6.69 16.14
C ARG A 272 -9.20 7.77 15.05
N THR A 273 -8.47 7.56 13.97
CA THR A 273 -8.49 8.46 12.83
C THR A 273 -9.71 8.16 11.98
N ARG A 274 -10.53 9.18 11.70
CA ARG A 274 -11.70 9.05 10.82
C ARG A 274 -11.22 8.77 9.40
N ARG A 275 -11.56 7.59 8.90
CA ARG A 275 -11.08 7.11 7.60
C ARG A 275 -12.15 6.32 6.86
N GLU A 276 -12.16 6.50 5.56
CA GLU A 276 -12.86 5.65 4.61
C GLU A 276 -11.84 5.18 3.57
N ALA A 277 -11.95 3.92 3.18
CA ALA A 277 -11.17 3.35 2.11
C ALA A 277 -12.08 2.63 1.11
N THR A 278 -11.89 2.94 -0.16
CA THR A 278 -12.55 2.25 -1.27
C THR A 278 -11.48 1.53 -2.08
N ALA A 279 -11.62 0.21 -2.20
CA ALA A 279 -10.72 -0.62 -2.98
C ALA A 279 -11.45 -1.11 -4.23
N ILE A 280 -10.78 -1.04 -5.38
CA ILE A 280 -11.28 -1.57 -6.65
C ILE A 280 -10.27 -2.57 -7.17
N VAL A 281 -10.64 -3.84 -7.23
CA VAL A 281 -9.76 -4.93 -7.68
C VAL A 281 -10.19 -5.37 -9.07
N ARG A 282 -9.20 -5.51 -9.97
CA ARG A 282 -9.38 -5.89 -11.37
C ARG A 282 -8.53 -7.13 -11.68
N GLY A 283 -8.78 -7.78 -12.81
CA GLY A 283 -7.83 -8.74 -13.37
C GLY A 283 -8.20 -10.22 -13.28
N GLY A 284 -9.49 -10.59 -13.26
CA GLY A 284 -9.92 -11.98 -13.51
C GLY A 284 -9.47 -13.04 -12.50
N GLY A 285 -8.86 -12.66 -11.37
CA GLY A 285 -8.64 -13.54 -10.24
C GLY A 285 -9.97 -14.13 -9.74
N ALA A 286 -9.92 -15.34 -9.17
CA ALA A 286 -11.13 -16.04 -8.75
C ALA A 286 -11.92 -15.32 -7.63
N PHE A 287 -11.28 -14.40 -6.89
CA PHE A 287 -11.81 -13.81 -5.66
C PHE A 287 -11.62 -12.28 -5.56
N ASN A 288 -11.98 -11.56 -6.63
CA ASN A 288 -11.84 -10.09 -6.67
C ASN A 288 -12.63 -9.41 -5.54
N GLY A 289 -13.83 -9.90 -5.21
CA GLY A 289 -14.67 -9.38 -4.13
C GLY A 289 -14.00 -9.50 -2.78
N ALA A 290 -13.50 -10.68 -2.44
CA ALA A 290 -12.77 -10.92 -1.19
C ALA A 290 -11.53 -10.02 -1.08
N ASP A 291 -10.80 -9.85 -2.18
CA ASP A 291 -9.60 -8.99 -2.22
C ASP A 291 -9.94 -7.51 -2.07
N ALA A 292 -11.05 -7.05 -2.64
CA ALA A 292 -11.52 -5.69 -2.46
C ALA A 292 -11.94 -5.42 -1.00
N ASP A 293 -12.73 -6.30 -0.39
CA ASP A 293 -13.23 -6.15 1.00
C ASP A 293 -12.04 -6.10 2.00
N ALA A 294 -11.07 -7.00 1.81
CA ALA A 294 -9.87 -7.05 2.64
C ALA A 294 -8.95 -5.83 2.43
N LEU A 295 -8.71 -5.41 1.18
CA LEU A 295 -7.89 -4.23 0.89
C LEU A 295 -8.52 -2.95 1.44
N ALA A 296 -9.84 -2.80 1.34
CA ALA A 296 -10.56 -1.67 1.91
C ALA A 296 -10.42 -1.65 3.45
N SER A 297 -10.60 -2.80 4.11
CA SER A 297 -10.39 -2.93 5.56
C SER A 297 -8.95 -2.55 5.96
N VAL A 298 -7.95 -3.04 5.23
CA VAL A 298 -6.53 -2.70 5.43
C VAL A 298 -6.29 -1.20 5.23
N GLY A 299 -6.90 -0.59 4.21
CA GLY A 299 -6.81 0.85 3.94
C GLY A 299 -7.29 1.71 5.10
N VAL A 300 -8.35 1.29 5.81
CA VAL A 300 -8.82 1.97 7.02
C VAL A 300 -7.84 1.79 8.18
N VAL A 301 -7.38 0.56 8.42
CA VAL A 301 -6.48 0.25 9.55
C VAL A 301 -5.12 0.94 9.38
N LEU A 302 -4.51 0.82 8.21
CA LEU A 302 -3.15 1.27 7.94
C LEU A 302 -3.05 2.69 7.35
N GLY A 303 -4.13 3.21 6.76
CA GLY A 303 -4.05 4.36 5.85
C GLY A 303 -3.33 4.00 4.55
N LEU A 304 -3.26 4.96 3.61
CA LEU A 304 -2.66 4.72 2.29
C LEU A 304 -1.19 4.28 2.37
N ARG A 305 -0.38 4.99 3.17
CA ARG A 305 1.06 4.70 3.32
C ARG A 305 1.32 3.29 3.80
N GLY A 306 0.57 2.82 4.81
CA GLY A 306 0.75 1.48 5.34
C GLY A 306 0.15 0.41 4.42
N ALA A 307 -0.95 0.71 3.73
CA ALA A 307 -1.55 -0.19 2.75
C ALA A 307 -0.67 -0.40 1.51
N ALA A 308 0.22 0.54 1.16
CA ALA A 308 1.21 0.33 0.10
C ALA A 308 2.07 -0.93 0.33
N ARG A 309 2.35 -1.29 1.59
CA ARG A 309 3.19 -2.44 1.94
C ARG A 309 2.57 -3.81 1.59
N VAL A 310 1.29 -3.85 1.21
CA VAL A 310 0.59 -5.12 0.89
C VAL A 310 0.81 -5.58 -0.55
N ALA A 311 1.41 -4.74 -1.39
CA ALA A 311 1.66 -5.05 -2.79
C ALA A 311 2.78 -6.08 -2.89
N ASP A 312 2.50 -7.20 -3.56
CA ASP A 312 3.42 -8.32 -3.78
C ASP A 312 3.68 -8.60 -5.26
N GLY A 313 3.26 -7.70 -6.17
CA GLY A 313 3.38 -7.87 -7.62
C GLY A 313 2.29 -8.74 -8.25
N THR A 314 1.32 -9.27 -7.48
CA THR A 314 0.26 -10.15 -8.02
C THR A 314 -1.12 -9.49 -8.08
N LEU A 315 -1.29 -8.31 -7.48
CA LEU A 315 -2.57 -7.65 -7.32
C LEU A 315 -2.74 -6.48 -8.29
N ASP A 316 -3.85 -6.44 -9.02
CA ASP A 316 -4.28 -5.27 -9.78
C ASP A 316 -5.40 -4.55 -9.06
N ALA A 317 -5.10 -3.39 -8.46
CA ALA A 317 -6.05 -2.66 -7.65
C ALA A 317 -5.90 -1.13 -7.74
N GLU A 318 -6.95 -0.41 -7.36
CA GLU A 318 -6.90 0.99 -6.99
C GLU A 318 -7.43 1.13 -5.56
N LEU A 319 -6.65 1.75 -4.69
CA LEU A 319 -7.04 2.06 -3.32
C LEU A 319 -7.17 3.57 -3.18
N ARG A 320 -8.38 4.02 -2.84
CA ARG A 320 -8.66 5.40 -2.46
C ARG A 320 -8.85 5.45 -0.96
N VAL A 321 -8.14 6.34 -0.27
CA VAL A 321 -8.29 6.58 1.17
C VAL A 321 -8.67 8.04 1.39
N VAL A 322 -9.74 8.25 2.14
CA VAL A 322 -10.19 9.53 2.66
C VAL A 322 -9.87 9.57 4.13
N GLU A 323 -9.12 10.57 4.58
CA GLU A 323 -8.76 10.75 5.98
C GLU A 323 -9.11 12.16 6.44
N ALA A 324 -9.71 12.29 7.63
CA ALA A 324 -9.93 13.60 8.22
C ALA A 324 -8.59 14.25 8.59
N SER A 325 -8.40 15.50 8.19
CA SER A 325 -7.20 16.26 8.53
C SER A 325 -7.13 16.45 10.06
N ARG A 326 -5.93 16.28 10.65
CA ARG A 326 -5.73 16.51 12.10
C ARG A 326 -5.88 17.99 12.42
N ARG A 327 -6.46 18.30 13.59
CA ARG A 327 -6.41 19.65 14.14
C ARG A 327 -4.96 20.08 14.36
N ASP A 328 -4.63 21.28 13.87
CA ASP A 328 -3.36 21.93 14.20
C ASP A 328 -3.29 22.13 15.73
N ALA A 329 -2.06 22.13 16.26
CA ALA A 329 -1.82 22.18 17.70
C ALA A 329 -2.34 23.47 18.38
N ASP A 330 -2.62 24.52 17.61
CA ASP A 330 -3.15 25.79 18.08
C ASP A 330 -4.70 25.87 18.08
N GLY A 331 -5.38 24.80 17.69
CA GLY A 331 -6.84 24.73 17.64
C GLY A 331 -7.47 25.55 16.51
N SER A 332 -6.68 26.14 15.61
CA SER A 332 -7.19 26.65 14.34
C SER A 332 -7.48 25.47 13.40
N THR A 333 -8.64 25.49 12.76
CA THR A 333 -9.38 24.34 12.18
C THR A 333 -8.59 23.41 11.24
N PRO A 334 -9.05 22.15 11.12
CA PRO A 334 -9.44 21.72 9.78
C PRO A 334 -10.67 20.82 9.82
N ASP A 335 -11.81 21.36 9.39
CA ASP A 335 -12.88 20.53 8.86
C ASP A 335 -12.58 20.32 7.36
N GLY A 336 -11.63 19.43 7.06
CA GLY A 336 -11.21 19.11 5.70
C GLY A 336 -10.78 17.66 5.54
N TRP A 337 -11.12 17.06 4.40
CA TRP A 337 -10.76 15.69 4.07
C TRP A 337 -9.54 15.65 3.16
N ARG A 338 -8.55 14.84 3.52
CA ARG A 338 -7.44 14.49 2.62
C ARG A 338 -7.85 13.25 1.84
N VAL A 339 -7.90 13.37 0.51
CA VAL A 339 -8.22 12.27 -0.41
C VAL A 339 -6.97 11.88 -1.16
N GLU A 340 -6.57 10.62 -1.04
CA GLU A 340 -5.40 10.08 -1.72
C GLU A 340 -5.74 8.78 -2.45
N ARG A 341 -5.04 8.51 -3.55
CA ARG A 341 -5.27 7.34 -4.41
C ARG A 341 -3.96 6.68 -4.77
N LEU A 342 -3.90 5.37 -4.58
CA LEU A 342 -2.76 4.53 -4.96
C LEU A 342 -3.24 3.48 -5.96
N ARG A 343 -2.60 3.44 -7.14
CA ARG A 343 -2.74 2.32 -8.06
C ARG A 343 -1.73 1.25 -7.68
N ILE A 344 -2.19 0.02 -7.54
CA ILE A 344 -1.38 -1.17 -7.38
C ILE A 344 -1.53 -1.97 -8.67
N ALA A 345 -0.44 -2.39 -9.31
CA ALA A 345 -0.49 -3.17 -10.53
C ALA A 345 0.27 -4.47 -10.35
N SER A 346 -0.24 -5.53 -10.95
CA SER A 346 0.50 -6.78 -11.03
C SER A 346 1.64 -6.63 -12.05
N ASP A 347 2.76 -7.29 -11.77
CA ASP A 347 3.82 -7.48 -12.74
C ASP A 347 4.49 -8.83 -12.52
N PRO A 348 4.35 -9.79 -13.45
CA PRO A 348 4.91 -11.13 -13.29
C PRO A 348 6.43 -11.14 -13.09
N ALA A 349 7.17 -10.15 -13.62
CA ALA A 349 8.62 -10.06 -13.43
C ALA A 349 8.98 -9.76 -11.96
N TRP A 350 8.07 -9.08 -11.25
CA TRP A 350 8.24 -8.71 -9.85
C TRP A 350 7.34 -9.50 -8.90
N ALA A 351 6.57 -10.50 -9.34
CA ALA A 351 5.66 -11.26 -8.48
C ALA A 351 6.32 -12.41 -7.68
N GLY A 352 7.61 -12.69 -7.92
CA GLY A 352 8.33 -13.81 -7.33
C GLY A 352 8.75 -13.61 -5.87
N GLU A 353 9.09 -14.71 -5.20
CA GLU A 353 9.82 -14.65 -3.93
C GLU A 353 11.18 -13.99 -4.15
N CYS A 354 11.59 -13.16 -3.19
CA CYS A 354 12.88 -12.49 -3.22
C CYS A 354 13.73 -13.06 -2.10
N ASP A 355 14.92 -13.56 -2.44
CA ASP A 355 15.90 -13.97 -1.43
C ASP A 355 16.61 -12.72 -0.90
N VAL A 356 16.61 -12.57 0.42
CA VAL A 356 17.15 -11.39 1.12
C VAL A 356 18.29 -11.84 2.02
N GLU A 357 19.47 -11.32 1.73
CA GLU A 357 20.68 -11.58 2.49
C GLU A 357 21.06 -10.36 3.33
N VAL A 358 21.35 -10.58 4.62
CA VAL A 358 22.06 -9.60 5.45
C VAL A 358 23.55 -9.75 5.17
N VAL A 359 24.12 -8.78 4.45
CA VAL A 359 25.52 -8.84 3.99
C VAL A 359 26.49 -8.40 5.08
N CYS A 360 26.15 -7.30 5.75
CA CYS A 360 26.90 -6.76 6.89
C CYS A 360 25.94 -6.05 7.85
N ASP A 361 26.23 -6.06 9.14
CA ASP A 361 25.45 -5.38 10.18
C ASP A 361 26.34 -4.70 11.24
N GLY A 362 25.72 -4.08 12.24
CA GLY A 362 26.41 -3.44 13.37
C GLY A 362 26.82 -1.98 13.11
N PHE A 363 26.21 -1.32 12.13
CA PHE A 363 26.41 0.10 11.86
C PHE A 363 25.49 0.98 12.72
N ALA A 364 25.79 2.27 12.84
CA ALA A 364 24.92 3.19 13.57
C ALA A 364 23.72 3.64 12.71
N PHE A 365 24.00 4.01 11.46
CA PHE A 365 22.98 4.26 10.44
C PHE A 365 23.63 4.25 9.05
N THR A 366 23.21 3.33 8.18
CA THR A 366 23.77 3.16 6.83
C THR A 366 23.03 3.98 5.79
N GLU A 367 23.77 4.60 4.86
CA GLU A 367 23.22 5.48 3.82
C GLU A 367 23.96 5.34 2.49
N GLY A 368 23.34 5.86 1.42
CA GLY A 368 23.96 6.11 0.11
C GLY A 368 24.81 4.97 -0.47
N PRO A 369 24.28 3.75 -0.69
CA PRO A 369 25.04 2.69 -1.34
C PRO A 369 25.34 3.05 -2.80
N VAL A 370 26.51 2.69 -3.28
CA VAL A 370 26.93 2.77 -4.68
C VAL A 370 27.61 1.46 -5.05
N VAL A 371 27.12 0.82 -6.11
CA VAL A 371 27.76 -0.34 -6.72
C VAL A 371 28.80 0.14 -7.72
N ARG A 372 30.03 -0.36 -7.62
CA ARG A 372 31.11 -0.07 -8.56
C ARG A 372 31.24 -1.17 -9.60
N ALA A 373 31.91 -0.85 -10.71
CA ALA A 373 32.14 -1.77 -11.83
C ALA A 373 32.97 -3.01 -11.47
N ASP A 374 33.69 -2.99 -10.34
CA ASP A 374 34.41 -4.16 -9.81
C ASP A 374 33.53 -5.05 -8.91
N GLY A 375 32.24 -4.76 -8.80
CA GLY A 375 31.29 -5.45 -7.93
C GLY A 375 31.38 -5.06 -6.45
N SER A 376 32.28 -4.13 -6.08
CA SER A 376 32.32 -3.61 -4.72
C SER A 376 31.17 -2.65 -4.45
N VAL A 377 30.70 -2.62 -3.20
CA VAL A 377 29.59 -1.76 -2.78
C VAL A 377 30.09 -0.81 -1.71
N TRP A 378 29.98 0.49 -1.97
CA TRP A 378 30.43 1.54 -1.06
C TRP A 378 29.20 2.20 -0.46
N PHE A 379 29.20 2.43 0.86
CA PHE A 379 28.09 3.04 1.56
C PHE A 379 28.61 3.78 2.79
N THR A 380 27.80 4.65 3.38
CA THR A 380 28.20 5.42 4.56
C THR A 380 27.67 4.79 5.84
N ASP A 381 28.43 4.90 6.93
CA ASP A 381 27.94 4.71 8.29
C ASP A 381 27.98 6.08 8.95
N GLN A 382 26.92 6.85 8.66
CA GLN A 382 26.95 8.30 8.75
C GLN A 382 27.23 8.83 10.17
N PRO A 383 26.61 8.29 11.24
CA PRO A 383 26.89 8.77 12.60
C PRO A 383 28.32 8.49 13.06
N ASN A 384 28.95 7.42 12.56
CA ASN A 384 30.33 7.04 12.85
C ASN A 384 31.36 7.73 11.94
N ASP A 385 30.90 8.64 11.07
CA ASP A 385 31.73 9.48 10.20
C ASP A 385 32.71 8.68 9.33
N ARG A 386 32.21 7.62 8.67
CA ARG A 386 33.02 6.74 7.83
C ARG A 386 32.29 6.27 6.58
N ILE A 387 33.07 5.93 5.55
CA ILE A 387 32.60 5.21 4.36
C ILE A 387 33.15 3.78 4.43
N VAL A 388 32.26 2.83 4.20
CA VAL A 388 32.49 1.39 4.23
C VAL A 388 32.44 0.86 2.81
N ARG A 389 33.35 -0.05 2.49
CA ARG A 389 33.35 -0.83 1.25
C ARG A 389 33.10 -2.29 1.59
N TRP A 390 32.07 -2.87 0.99
CA TRP A 390 31.92 -4.31 0.89
C TRP A 390 32.59 -4.83 -0.38
N SER A 391 33.24 -6.00 -0.27
CA SER A 391 33.69 -6.79 -1.41
C SER A 391 33.50 -8.28 -1.12
N PRO A 392 33.33 -9.14 -2.14
CA PRO A 392 33.24 -10.58 -1.95
C PRO A 392 34.45 -11.19 -1.24
N GLU A 393 35.64 -10.61 -1.45
CA GLU A 393 36.90 -11.14 -0.92
C GLU A 393 37.13 -10.75 0.55
N ASN A 394 36.83 -9.50 0.92
CA ASN A 394 37.23 -8.94 2.22
C ASN A 394 36.04 -8.61 3.14
N GLY A 395 34.80 -8.79 2.69
CA GLY A 395 33.62 -8.33 3.42
C GLY A 395 33.60 -6.80 3.56
N CYS A 396 33.03 -6.29 4.66
CA CYS A 396 32.91 -4.86 4.93
C CYS A 396 34.14 -4.28 5.65
N GLU A 397 34.77 -3.28 5.05
CA GLU A 397 35.94 -2.58 5.59
C GLU A 397 35.74 -1.06 5.54
N THR A 398 36.24 -0.36 6.56
CA THR A 398 36.28 1.11 6.52
C THR A 398 37.37 1.57 5.56
N VAL A 399 37.01 2.39 4.58
CA VAL A 399 37.93 2.87 3.54
C VAL A 399 38.21 4.37 3.63
N ILE A 400 37.28 5.16 4.19
CA ILE A 400 37.46 6.60 4.42
C ILE A 400 36.95 6.94 5.82
N GLN A 401 37.80 7.55 6.63
CA GLN A 401 37.46 8.10 7.95
C GLN A 401 38.49 9.18 8.34
N PRO A 402 38.08 10.41 8.69
CA PRO A 402 36.71 10.92 8.70
C PRO A 402 36.12 11.08 7.30
N ALA A 403 34.81 10.91 7.17
CA ALA A 403 34.06 11.01 5.91
C ALA A 403 33.19 12.27 5.82
N LEU A 404 33.38 13.23 6.72
CA LEU A 404 32.60 14.48 6.80
C LEU A 404 31.09 14.25 6.96
N ARG A 405 30.70 13.16 7.63
CA ARG A 405 29.31 12.73 7.79
C ARG A 405 28.58 12.67 6.44
N ALA A 406 29.21 12.03 5.47
CA ALA A 406 28.62 11.76 4.16
C ALA A 406 27.27 11.01 4.31
N ASN A 407 26.24 11.45 3.56
CA ASN A 407 24.96 10.76 3.41
C ASN A 407 24.95 10.01 2.06
N GLY A 408 24.23 10.53 1.06
CA GLY A 408 24.20 9.99 -0.29
C GLY A 408 25.58 10.02 -0.95
N LEU A 409 25.90 8.94 -1.67
CA LEU A 409 27.12 8.79 -2.47
C LEU A 409 26.76 8.67 -3.95
N ALA A 410 27.66 9.11 -4.82
CA ALA A 410 27.64 8.82 -6.25
C ALA A 410 29.07 8.75 -6.79
N VAL A 411 29.21 8.38 -8.06
CA VAL A 411 30.50 8.35 -8.77
C VAL A 411 30.43 9.27 -9.97
N ASP A 412 31.36 10.21 -10.08
CA ASP A 412 31.43 11.13 -11.23
C ASP A 412 32.00 10.46 -12.50
N GLY A 413 31.98 11.17 -13.63
CA GLY A 413 32.49 10.67 -14.91
C GLY A 413 33.99 10.33 -14.92
N GLU A 414 34.76 10.76 -13.91
CA GLU A 414 36.18 10.42 -13.73
C GLU A 414 36.37 9.20 -12.82
N GLY A 415 35.30 8.61 -12.30
CA GLY A 415 35.34 7.49 -11.35
C GLY A 415 35.58 7.92 -9.90
N ARG A 416 35.56 9.23 -9.59
CA ARG A 416 35.76 9.77 -8.25
C ARG A 416 34.49 9.54 -7.42
N LEU A 417 34.67 9.16 -6.16
CA LEU A 417 33.55 9.12 -5.21
C LEU A 417 33.17 10.54 -4.82
N ILE A 418 31.89 10.86 -4.91
CA ILE A 418 31.33 12.14 -4.48
C ILE A 418 30.24 11.91 -3.45
N ALA A 419 30.04 12.89 -2.57
CA ALA A 419 29.10 12.77 -1.46
C ALA A 419 28.45 14.09 -1.09
N CYS A 420 27.20 13.99 -0.66
CA CYS A 420 26.54 15.01 0.13
C CYS A 420 27.02 14.91 1.58
N ALA A 421 27.72 15.94 2.09
CA ALA A 421 28.38 15.90 3.39
C ALA A 421 27.75 16.86 4.42
N GLU A 422 27.24 16.30 5.52
CA GLU A 422 26.52 17.06 6.56
C GLU A 422 27.46 17.81 7.51
N ALA A 423 28.73 17.39 7.67
CA ALA A 423 29.63 18.02 8.64
C ALA A 423 29.85 19.52 8.38
N ARG A 424 29.72 19.95 7.11
CA ARG A 424 29.82 21.35 6.69
C ARG A 424 28.69 21.80 5.77
N ASN A 425 27.72 20.93 5.47
CA ASN A 425 26.66 21.12 4.48
C ASN A 425 27.19 21.50 3.09
N GLU A 426 28.02 20.62 2.53
CA GLU A 426 28.73 20.81 1.26
C GLU A 426 28.60 19.56 0.38
N LEU A 427 28.80 19.74 -0.93
CA LEU A 427 29.07 18.63 -1.83
C LEU A 427 30.59 18.44 -1.91
N VAL A 428 31.07 17.21 -1.71
CA VAL A 428 32.50 16.90 -1.66
C VAL A 428 32.84 15.74 -2.60
N GLY A 429 34.11 15.69 -3.02
CA GLY A 429 34.70 14.55 -3.70
C GLY A 429 35.85 13.98 -2.89
N PHE A 430 36.07 12.67 -3.00
CA PHE A 430 37.18 11.95 -2.38
C PHE A 430 38.14 11.46 -3.44
N GLU A 431 39.38 11.93 -3.36
CA GLU A 431 40.45 11.50 -4.24
C GLU A 431 40.98 10.12 -3.80
N ALA A 432 41.68 9.42 -4.70
CA ALA A 432 42.20 8.08 -4.41
C ALA A 432 43.20 8.04 -3.23
N ASP A 433 43.84 9.17 -2.90
CA ASP A 433 44.74 9.32 -1.75
C ASP A 433 44.02 9.70 -0.44
N GLY A 434 42.68 9.79 -0.47
CA GLY A 434 41.84 10.17 0.67
C GLY A 434 41.68 11.68 0.85
N ARG A 435 42.29 12.52 0.01
CA ARG A 435 42.10 13.97 0.06
C ARG A 435 40.67 14.34 -0.33
N VAL A 436 40.07 15.24 0.45
CA VAL A 436 38.74 15.81 0.16
C VAL A 436 38.86 17.05 -0.72
N ILE A 437 38.03 17.13 -1.75
CA ILE A 437 37.78 18.33 -2.55
C ILE A 437 36.37 18.86 -2.30
N VAL A 438 36.23 20.17 -2.12
CA VAL A 438 34.90 20.80 -2.05
C VAL A 438 34.43 21.06 -3.48
N LEU A 439 33.33 20.44 -3.87
CA LEU A 439 32.75 20.57 -5.20
C LEU A 439 31.72 21.69 -5.25
N ALA A 440 30.92 21.84 -4.20
CA ALA A 440 29.93 22.91 -4.09
C ALA A 440 29.68 23.30 -2.63
N THR A 441 29.48 24.59 -2.42
CA THR A 441 28.95 25.19 -1.18
C THR A 441 27.78 26.10 -1.56
N GLY A 442 26.85 26.36 -0.65
CA GLY A 442 25.79 27.32 -0.92
C GLY A 442 26.33 28.73 -1.17
N GLU A 443 25.65 29.52 -2.02
CA GLU A 443 26.03 30.91 -2.29
C GLU A 443 25.95 31.74 -1.01
N GLY A 444 27.09 32.31 -0.57
CA GLY A 444 27.18 33.18 0.61
C GLY A 444 27.03 32.50 1.98
N ALA A 445 26.47 31.29 2.04
CA ALA A 445 26.31 30.47 3.24
C ALA A 445 26.16 28.98 2.85
N PRO A 446 26.51 28.02 3.75
CA PRO A 446 26.32 26.60 3.49
C PRO A 446 24.87 26.24 3.10
N PHE A 447 24.72 25.07 2.47
CA PHE A 447 23.43 24.45 2.20
C PHE A 447 22.69 24.11 3.52
N ASN A 448 21.40 23.76 3.45
CA ASN A 448 20.65 23.31 4.62
C ASN A 448 21.24 22.01 5.20
N GLY A 449 21.60 21.09 4.30
CA GLY A 449 22.13 19.77 4.61
C GLY A 449 21.87 18.86 3.40
N PRO A 450 22.72 18.94 2.35
CA PRO A 450 22.56 18.12 1.16
C PRO A 450 22.46 16.65 1.54
N ASN A 451 21.57 15.90 0.91
CA ASN A 451 21.28 14.53 1.34
C ASN A 451 21.56 13.49 0.26
N ASP A 452 20.83 13.55 -0.85
CA ASP A 452 21.02 12.64 -1.99
C ASP A 452 21.46 13.37 -3.25
N LEU A 453 22.06 12.62 -4.17
CA LEU A 453 22.61 13.15 -5.43
C LEU A 453 22.57 12.14 -6.57
N TRP A 454 22.52 12.67 -7.79
CA TRP A 454 22.59 11.93 -9.04
C TRP A 454 23.59 12.59 -9.98
N THR A 455 24.45 11.77 -10.59
CA THR A 455 25.38 12.18 -11.65
C THR A 455 24.74 11.93 -13.01
N ALA A 456 24.45 13.02 -13.72
CA ALA A 456 23.79 12.97 -15.02
C ALA A 456 24.75 12.57 -16.15
N PRO A 457 24.24 12.09 -17.31
CA PRO A 457 25.05 11.72 -18.47
C PRO A 457 25.89 12.86 -19.07
N ASP A 458 25.59 14.12 -18.73
CA ASP A 458 26.32 15.30 -19.17
C ASP A 458 27.34 15.81 -18.15
N ASP A 459 27.72 14.95 -17.20
CA ASP A 459 28.63 15.21 -16.08
C ASP A 459 28.14 16.29 -15.08
N SER A 460 26.87 16.71 -15.17
CA SER A 460 26.27 17.55 -14.13
C SER A 460 25.86 16.75 -12.90
N ILE A 461 25.96 17.36 -11.72
CA ILE A 461 25.59 16.75 -10.45
C ILE A 461 24.30 17.40 -9.95
N TRP A 462 23.25 16.61 -9.80
CA TRP A 462 21.98 17.04 -9.24
C TRP A 462 21.89 16.56 -7.80
N PHE A 463 21.40 17.39 -6.90
CA PHE A 463 21.33 17.02 -5.48
C PHE A 463 20.19 17.74 -4.76
N THR A 464 19.68 17.11 -3.71
CA THR A 464 18.65 17.68 -2.85
C THR A 464 19.26 18.37 -1.65
N ASP A 465 18.63 19.47 -1.23
CA ASP A 465 19.01 20.24 -0.04
C ASP A 465 17.84 20.34 0.97
N PRO A 466 17.48 19.23 1.63
CA PRO A 466 16.45 19.22 2.65
C PRO A 466 16.84 19.98 3.91
N TRP A 467 15.83 20.31 4.72
CA TRP A 467 16.05 20.73 6.10
C TRP A 467 15.72 19.61 7.08
N TYR A 468 16.73 19.18 7.83
CA TYR A 468 16.58 18.37 9.02
C TYR A 468 17.10 19.15 10.23
N ARG A 469 16.26 19.32 11.26
CA ARG A 469 16.70 19.96 12.51
C ARG A 469 17.77 19.09 13.17
N ARG A 470 18.92 19.70 13.48
CA ARG A 470 20.02 19.04 14.21
C ARG A 470 20.31 19.74 15.53
N SER A 471 20.91 19.01 16.46
CA SER A 471 21.22 19.53 17.80
C SER A 471 22.26 20.65 17.80
N TRP A 472 23.04 20.79 16.72
CA TRP A 472 24.06 21.83 16.55
C TRP A 472 23.60 23.02 15.69
N HIS A 473 22.35 23.06 15.24
CA HIS A 473 21.83 24.21 14.50
C HIS A 473 21.46 25.36 15.46
N GLU A 474 21.84 26.58 15.09
CA GLU A 474 21.40 27.81 15.76
C GLU A 474 20.02 28.19 15.21
N GLY A 475 18.95 27.78 15.91
CA GLY A 475 17.56 28.10 15.56
C GLY A 475 16.76 26.91 15.01
N ASP A 476 15.46 27.13 14.83
CA ASP A 476 14.48 26.08 14.52
C ASP A 476 14.03 26.07 13.05
N GLU A 477 14.45 27.08 12.27
CA GLU A 477 14.04 27.27 10.87
C GLU A 477 15.24 27.15 9.91
N PRO A 478 15.00 26.68 8.66
CA PRO A 478 16.05 26.61 7.67
C PRO A 478 16.50 28.00 7.22
N ARG A 479 17.78 28.13 6.86
CA ARG A 479 18.35 29.39 6.34
C ARG A 479 17.91 29.70 4.91
N ARG A 480 17.46 28.69 4.18
CA ARG A 480 16.95 28.77 2.81
C ARG A 480 15.82 27.76 2.61
N SER A 481 14.90 28.03 1.70
CA SER A 481 13.85 27.07 1.36
C SER A 481 14.44 25.74 0.89
N PRO A 482 13.90 24.58 1.30
CA PRO A 482 14.33 23.29 0.76
C PRO A 482 14.17 23.23 -0.76
N ALA A 483 15.20 22.76 -1.45
CA ALA A 483 15.28 22.84 -2.91
C ALA A 483 16.07 21.67 -3.52
N VAL A 484 16.05 21.62 -4.85
CA VAL A 484 16.92 20.78 -5.68
C VAL A 484 17.88 21.69 -6.43
N HIS A 485 19.16 21.32 -6.43
CA HIS A 485 20.22 22.04 -7.10
C HIS A 485 20.86 21.19 -8.20
N ARG A 486 21.46 21.86 -9.17
CA ARG A 486 22.29 21.27 -10.21
C ARG A 486 23.61 22.01 -10.28
N ARG A 487 24.71 21.27 -10.19
CA ARG A 487 26.08 21.74 -10.42
C ARG A 487 26.52 21.32 -11.83
N LEU A 488 26.89 22.29 -12.66
CA LEU A 488 27.45 22.06 -13.99
C LEU A 488 28.91 21.60 -13.92
N PRO A 489 29.47 21.00 -14.99
CA PRO A 489 30.87 20.57 -15.03
C PRO A 489 31.87 21.71 -14.76
N ASP A 490 31.54 22.94 -15.16
CA ASP A 490 32.34 24.14 -14.88
C ASP A 490 32.26 24.64 -13.43
N GLY A 491 31.44 24.00 -12.60
CA GLY A 491 31.24 24.32 -11.19
C GLY A 491 30.13 25.32 -10.88
N VAL A 492 29.45 25.87 -11.90
CA VAL A 492 28.30 26.75 -11.67
C VAL A 492 27.13 25.96 -11.08
N ILE A 493 26.45 26.53 -10.08
CA ILE A 493 25.33 25.90 -9.38
C ILE A 493 24.04 26.66 -9.69
N HIS A 494 22.97 25.93 -9.96
CA HIS A 494 21.63 26.46 -10.14
C HIS A 494 20.66 25.79 -9.18
N GLU A 495 19.81 26.57 -8.52
CA GLU A 495 18.56 26.04 -7.98
C GLU A 495 17.61 25.75 -9.15
N VAL A 496 17.14 24.51 -9.25
CA VAL A 496 16.39 24.01 -10.42
C VAL A 496 14.95 23.62 -10.07
N ALA A 497 14.65 23.35 -8.80
CA ALA A 497 13.28 23.18 -8.31
C ALA A 497 13.16 23.55 -6.82
N GLY A 498 12.00 24.08 -6.44
CA GLY A 498 11.61 24.39 -5.06
C GLY A 498 10.15 23.99 -4.79
N ASP A 499 9.56 24.54 -3.73
CA ASP A 499 8.22 24.16 -3.22
C ASP A 499 8.10 22.65 -2.92
N PHE A 500 8.89 22.24 -1.93
CA PHE A 500 8.85 20.92 -1.33
C PHE A 500 8.53 21.05 0.16
N GLY A 501 7.90 20.01 0.73
CA GLY A 501 7.91 19.83 2.18
C GLY A 501 9.33 19.51 2.63
N ARG A 502 9.89 18.43 2.07
CA ARG A 502 11.29 18.05 2.25
C ARG A 502 11.77 17.20 1.06
N PRO A 503 12.54 17.77 0.12
CA PRO A 503 13.08 17.02 -1.01
C PRO A 503 14.21 16.12 -0.53
N ASN A 504 14.22 14.85 -0.90
CA ASN A 504 15.24 13.91 -0.43
C ASN A 504 15.78 13.06 -1.59
N GLY A 505 15.32 11.84 -1.78
CA GLY A 505 15.82 10.98 -2.85
C GLY A 505 15.68 11.61 -4.23
N ILE A 506 16.72 11.43 -5.05
CA ILE A 506 16.81 11.97 -6.40
C ILE A 506 17.51 10.97 -7.32
N VAL A 507 16.94 10.73 -8.50
CA VAL A 507 17.57 9.92 -9.55
C VAL A 507 17.06 10.37 -10.91
N GLY A 508 17.91 10.38 -11.93
CA GLY A 508 17.50 10.64 -13.30
C GLY A 508 17.63 9.41 -14.19
N THR A 509 16.86 9.38 -15.27
CA THR A 509 16.92 8.29 -16.25
C THR A 509 18.27 8.24 -16.97
N PRO A 510 18.73 7.06 -17.41
CA PRO A 510 20.03 6.92 -18.09
C PRO A 510 20.19 7.75 -19.38
N ASP A 511 19.07 8.06 -20.05
CA ASP A 511 19.05 8.95 -21.23
C ASP A 511 19.15 10.44 -20.87
N GLY A 512 19.05 10.80 -19.59
CA GLY A 512 19.08 12.17 -19.10
C GLY A 512 17.82 12.98 -19.43
N GLU A 513 16.70 12.32 -19.79
CA GLU A 513 15.47 13.00 -20.20
C GLU A 513 14.48 13.22 -19.05
N THR A 514 14.56 12.45 -17.97
CA THR A 514 13.63 12.55 -16.82
C THR A 514 14.39 12.57 -15.50
N LEU A 515 13.99 13.47 -14.59
CA LEU A 515 14.42 13.51 -13.20
C LEU A 515 13.27 13.10 -12.27
N TYR A 516 13.53 12.18 -11.35
CA TYR A 516 12.65 11.86 -10.24
C TYR A 516 13.16 12.49 -8.95
N VAL A 517 12.25 13.10 -8.19
CA VAL A 517 12.55 13.71 -6.89
C VAL A 517 11.45 13.32 -5.91
N ALA A 518 11.85 12.79 -4.75
CA ALA A 518 10.92 12.50 -3.66
C ALA A 518 10.73 13.72 -2.76
N ASP A 519 9.48 14.02 -2.41
CA ASP A 519 9.09 14.87 -1.30
C ASP A 519 8.60 13.98 -0.15
N ILE A 520 9.48 13.72 0.81
CA ILE A 520 9.22 12.71 1.85
C ILE A 520 8.12 13.15 2.82
N ASP A 521 8.01 14.45 3.11
CA ASP A 521 7.01 14.96 4.06
C ASP A 521 5.60 15.01 3.47
N ARG A 522 5.50 15.20 2.14
CA ARG A 522 4.22 15.24 1.43
C ARG A 522 3.82 13.88 0.81
N ASP A 523 4.64 12.83 0.98
CA ASP A 523 4.53 11.54 0.28
C ASP A 523 4.36 11.67 -1.21
N ARG A 524 5.29 12.30 -1.92
CA ARG A 524 5.16 12.44 -3.37
C ARG A 524 6.44 12.01 -4.05
N LEU A 525 6.31 11.14 -5.04
CA LEU A 525 7.31 11.00 -6.10
C LEU A 525 6.91 11.93 -7.23
N TRP A 526 7.78 12.90 -7.52
CA TRP A 526 7.63 13.81 -8.65
C TRP A 526 8.52 13.36 -9.80
N SER A 527 8.00 13.42 -11.03
CA SER A 527 8.78 13.32 -12.27
C SER A 527 8.86 14.67 -12.95
N TYR A 528 10.03 15.03 -13.48
CA TYR A 528 10.27 16.23 -14.25
C TYR A 528 10.90 15.85 -15.58
N PRO A 529 10.37 16.31 -16.73
CA PRO A 529 11.12 16.24 -17.98
C PRO A 529 12.32 17.21 -17.90
N ILE A 530 13.48 16.79 -18.40
CA ILE A 530 14.68 17.61 -18.51
C ILE A 530 14.73 18.20 -19.92
N GLU A 531 14.36 19.47 -20.05
CA GLU A 531 14.27 20.17 -21.32
C GLU A 531 15.64 20.68 -21.77
N GLY A 532 16.07 20.27 -22.96
CA GLY A 532 17.34 20.68 -23.58
C GLY A 532 18.57 20.34 -22.75
N GLY A 533 18.48 19.33 -21.87
CA GLY A 533 19.54 18.94 -20.92
C GLY A 533 19.86 20.02 -19.88
N ARG A 534 18.97 20.99 -19.66
CA ARG A 534 19.28 22.19 -18.86
C ARG A 534 18.28 22.55 -17.80
N THR A 535 16.99 22.54 -18.14
CA THR A 535 15.93 23.05 -17.28
C THR A 535 14.88 21.99 -17.01
N LEU A 536 14.28 22.02 -15.83
CA LEU A 536 13.16 21.14 -15.52
C LEU A 536 11.86 21.72 -16.09
N GLY A 537 11.14 20.91 -16.86
CA GLY A 537 9.77 21.22 -17.26
C GLY A 537 8.77 20.96 -16.13
N PRO A 538 7.46 21.00 -16.42
CA PRO A 538 6.42 20.90 -15.39
C PRO A 538 6.44 19.54 -14.68
N ARG A 539 6.43 19.57 -13.34
CA ARG A 539 6.39 18.36 -12.52
C ARG A 539 5.06 17.62 -12.62
N ARG A 540 5.11 16.29 -12.55
CA ARG A 540 3.94 15.41 -12.47
C ARG A 540 4.09 14.44 -11.30
N MET A 541 3.01 14.22 -10.55
CA MET A 541 3.02 13.19 -9.52
C MET A 541 2.95 11.80 -10.17
N VAL A 542 3.89 10.94 -9.78
CA VAL A 542 3.92 9.53 -10.19
C VAL A 542 3.07 8.70 -9.23
N VAL A 543 3.41 8.72 -7.94
CA VAL A 543 2.68 8.01 -6.86
C VAL A 543 2.67 8.84 -5.57
N PRO A 544 1.67 8.64 -4.69
CA PRO A 544 1.61 9.28 -3.37
C PRO A 544 2.50 8.56 -2.34
N ILE A 545 3.77 8.31 -2.71
CA ILE A 545 4.78 7.66 -1.88
C ILE A 545 6.02 8.56 -1.95
N GLY A 546 6.51 9.01 -0.79
CA GLY A 546 7.78 9.69 -0.66
C GLY A 546 8.93 8.69 -0.52
N SER A 547 10.16 9.17 -0.53
CA SER A 547 11.36 8.33 -0.47
C SER A 547 12.41 8.98 0.41
N ASP A 548 13.21 8.16 1.09
CA ASP A 548 14.47 8.61 1.68
C ASP A 548 15.50 8.74 0.55
N GLY A 549 16.13 7.64 0.11
CA GLY A 549 16.88 7.52 -1.14
C GLY A 549 16.14 6.75 -2.25
N MET A 550 16.71 6.63 -3.45
CA MET A 550 16.08 5.93 -4.58
C MET A 550 17.06 5.49 -5.67
N ALA A 551 16.65 4.52 -6.48
CA ALA A 551 17.37 4.09 -7.67
C ALA A 551 16.42 3.72 -8.82
N ILE A 552 16.96 3.51 -10.02
CA ILE A 552 16.24 2.98 -11.17
C ILE A 552 16.79 1.58 -11.48
N ALA A 553 15.90 0.60 -11.61
CA ALA A 553 16.22 -0.75 -12.05
C ALA A 553 16.40 -0.81 -13.58
N GLU A 554 17.02 -1.88 -14.09
CA GLU A 554 17.32 -2.02 -15.53
C GLU A 554 16.08 -1.99 -16.43
N ASP A 555 14.93 -2.43 -15.91
CA ASP A 555 13.63 -2.42 -16.60
C ASP A 555 12.90 -1.06 -16.51
N GLY A 556 13.53 -0.05 -15.90
CA GLY A 556 12.98 1.30 -15.75
C GLY A 556 12.10 1.49 -14.51
N MET A 557 11.92 0.46 -13.66
CA MET A 557 11.21 0.61 -12.40
C MET A 557 11.98 1.53 -11.45
N VAL A 558 11.25 2.41 -10.76
CA VAL A 558 11.84 3.31 -9.76
C VAL A 558 11.70 2.67 -8.38
N LEU A 559 12.82 2.46 -7.70
CA LEU A 559 12.90 1.89 -6.35
C LEU A 559 12.93 3.03 -5.33
N LEU A 560 11.91 3.11 -4.48
CA LEU A 560 11.80 4.12 -3.41
C LEU A 560 12.04 3.47 -2.05
N THR A 561 12.84 4.08 -1.18
CA THR A 561 13.11 3.57 0.17
C THR A 561 12.27 4.27 1.25
N GLY A 562 12.30 3.73 2.47
CA GLY A 562 11.49 4.15 3.61
C GLY A 562 11.08 2.92 4.42
N ARG A 563 9.79 2.66 4.60
CA ARG A 563 9.31 1.47 5.33
C ARG A 563 9.27 0.22 4.42
N GLY A 564 10.44 -0.21 3.99
CA GLY A 564 10.66 -1.17 2.91
C GLY A 564 11.18 -0.48 1.64
N VAL A 565 11.25 -1.23 0.54
CA VAL A 565 11.58 -0.69 -0.79
C VAL A 565 10.39 -0.85 -1.73
N PHE A 566 9.79 0.26 -2.15
CA PHE A 566 8.65 0.30 -3.05
C PHE A 566 9.11 0.28 -4.50
N VAL A 567 8.69 -0.73 -5.26
CA VAL A 567 8.95 -0.85 -6.70
C VAL A 567 7.82 -0.15 -7.44
N VAL A 568 8.11 0.93 -8.14
CA VAL A 568 7.12 1.78 -8.82
C VAL A 568 7.34 1.73 -10.33
N ASP A 569 6.26 1.45 -11.06
CA ASP A 569 6.21 1.64 -12.51
C ASP A 569 5.82 3.10 -12.79
N PRO A 570 6.75 3.94 -13.28
CA PRO A 570 6.47 5.35 -13.52
C PRO A 570 5.53 5.58 -14.70
N GLU A 571 5.47 4.67 -15.68
CA GLU A 571 4.61 4.77 -16.86
C GLU A 571 3.16 4.48 -16.50
N ARG A 572 2.93 3.35 -15.81
CA ARG A 572 1.60 2.96 -15.30
C ARG A 572 1.16 3.81 -14.12
N ARG A 573 2.10 4.55 -13.49
CA ARG A 573 1.93 5.32 -12.25
C ARG A 573 1.35 4.45 -11.15
N ALA A 574 2.00 3.30 -10.95
CA ALA A 574 1.51 2.24 -10.10
C ALA A 574 2.62 1.72 -9.21
N LEU A 575 2.25 1.38 -7.98
CA LEU A 575 3.07 0.54 -7.13
C LEU A 575 2.95 -0.91 -7.62
N ILE A 576 4.08 -1.56 -7.85
CA ILE A 576 4.13 -2.97 -8.23
C ILE A 576 4.22 -3.86 -6.99
N ARG A 577 5.21 -3.60 -6.13
CA ARG A 577 5.37 -4.32 -4.87
C ARG A 577 6.16 -3.54 -3.83
N THR A 578 6.17 -4.06 -2.60
CA THR A 578 7.13 -3.67 -1.57
C THR A 578 8.08 -4.84 -1.26
N LEU A 579 9.38 -4.61 -1.43
CA LEU A 579 10.45 -5.50 -1.00
C LEU A 579 10.78 -5.22 0.46
N VAL A 580 11.24 -6.26 1.17
CA VAL A 580 11.59 -6.22 2.60
C VAL A 580 10.58 -5.42 3.45
N PRO A 581 9.26 -5.72 3.34
CA PRO A 581 8.23 -4.90 3.96
C PRO A 581 8.35 -4.86 5.49
N ASP A 582 9.02 -5.83 6.11
CA ASP A 582 9.21 -5.93 7.57
C ASP A 582 10.36 -5.06 8.10
N GLU A 583 11.22 -4.51 7.23
CA GLU A 583 12.27 -3.59 7.64
C GLU A 583 11.67 -2.28 8.17
N SER A 584 12.18 -1.83 9.31
CA SER A 584 11.63 -0.62 9.95
C SER A 584 11.94 0.64 9.15
N TRP A 585 13.13 0.68 8.53
CA TRP A 585 13.59 1.79 7.71
C TRP A 585 14.73 1.36 6.77
N CYS A 586 14.47 1.38 5.47
CA CYS A 586 15.44 1.37 4.39
C CYS A 586 15.79 2.83 4.09
N ALA A 587 17.06 3.20 4.28
CA ALA A 587 17.52 4.56 4.07
C ALA A 587 17.77 4.81 2.57
N ASN A 588 18.43 3.89 1.87
CA ASN A 588 18.78 4.12 0.48
C ASN A 588 18.98 2.79 -0.28
N VAL A 589 19.05 2.86 -1.61
CA VAL A 589 19.06 1.68 -2.49
C VAL A 589 19.94 1.92 -3.71
N ALA A 590 20.64 0.88 -4.15
CA ALA A 590 21.38 0.87 -5.41
C ALA A 590 21.13 -0.41 -6.18
N VAL A 591 21.21 -0.31 -7.51
CA VAL A 591 21.10 -1.46 -8.42
C VAL A 591 22.42 -1.63 -9.12
N GLY A 592 22.90 -2.86 -9.24
CA GLY A 592 24.09 -3.18 -10.01
C GLY A 592 24.28 -4.67 -10.16
N GLU A 593 25.47 -5.06 -10.61
CA GLU A 593 25.80 -6.48 -10.76
C GLU A 593 25.64 -7.22 -9.42
N GLY A 594 24.92 -8.34 -9.45
CA GLY A 594 24.63 -9.14 -8.25
C GLY A 594 23.33 -8.81 -7.52
N GLY A 595 22.59 -7.76 -7.93
CA GLY A 595 21.22 -7.52 -7.48
C GLY A 595 20.94 -6.11 -6.95
N ILE A 596 19.95 -6.02 -6.05
CA ILE A 596 19.52 -4.77 -5.41
C ILE A 596 20.17 -4.70 -4.03
N TRP A 597 20.87 -3.60 -3.76
CA TRP A 597 21.60 -3.34 -2.53
C TRP A 597 20.87 -2.29 -1.71
N ILE A 598 20.60 -2.56 -0.44
CA ILE A 598 19.77 -1.70 0.40
C ILE A 598 20.52 -1.39 1.68
N THR A 599 20.67 -0.10 1.99
CA THR A 599 21.10 0.34 3.33
C THR A 599 19.85 0.43 4.22
N ALA A 600 19.79 -0.39 5.26
CA ALA A 600 18.60 -0.55 6.10
C ALA A 600 18.96 -0.36 7.57
N GLY A 601 18.86 0.88 8.06
CA GLY A 601 19.18 1.21 9.45
C GLY A 601 20.61 0.83 9.81
N ASP A 602 20.81 -0.28 10.49
CA ASP A 602 22.10 -0.74 11.01
C ASP A 602 22.83 -1.77 10.13
N ARG A 603 22.34 -2.04 8.91
CA ARG A 603 22.85 -3.13 8.06
C ARG A 603 22.79 -2.82 6.56
N LEU A 604 23.59 -3.56 5.79
CA LEU A 604 23.52 -3.65 4.34
C LEU A 604 22.81 -4.96 3.97
N LEU A 605 21.76 -4.86 3.15
CA LEU A 605 21.05 -5.99 2.58
C LEU A 605 21.36 -6.15 1.09
N ARG A 606 21.27 -7.39 0.62
CA ARG A 606 21.25 -7.72 -0.81
C ARG A 606 19.99 -8.51 -1.13
N ILE A 607 19.31 -8.12 -2.19
CA ILE A 607 18.22 -8.87 -2.79
C ILE A 607 18.68 -9.40 -4.14
N HIS A 608 18.63 -10.72 -4.28
CA HIS A 608 18.71 -11.35 -5.59
C HIS A 608 17.35 -11.16 -6.25
N ALA A 609 17.25 -10.21 -7.18
CA ALA A 609 16.00 -9.96 -7.89
C ALA A 609 15.55 -11.25 -8.64
N PRO A 610 14.22 -11.50 -8.71
CA PRO A 610 13.67 -12.72 -9.29
C PRO A 610 14.01 -12.95 -10.78
#